data_AF-A0A5E8HAU0-F1
#
_entry.id   AF-A0A5E8HAU0-F1
#
_cell.length_a   1.000
_cell.length_b   1.000
_cell.length_c   1.000
_cell.angle_alpha   90.00
_cell.angle_beta   90.00
_cell.angle_gamma   90.00
#
_symmetry.space_group_name_H-M   'P 1'
#
loop_
_entity.id
_entity.type
_entity.pdbx_description
1 polymer ?
#
loop_
_entity_poly.entity_id
_entity_poly.type
_entity_poly.pdbx_seq_one_letter_code
_entity_poly.pdbx_strand_id
1 'polypeptide(L)'
;MTRISSIFLLFLALVSCSGTKAFVVTPEPTLEQQTAISKDICMQKYLWVFPGKRPCVYFKAERDNGTGAVTYFLLYEIGTFDVDIPIGVSLKLGDTWYNLKKTNTDYSDTIVVTSALTQEILPKIGENQSITISYTNRKETINYQLSSSQTAAFQTNLSKLIRVIESEPKLNINKR
;
A
#
# COMPACT_ATOMS: atom_id res chain seq x y z
N MET A 1 39.97 -25.02 19.75
CA MET A 1 39.68 -24.56 18.37
C MET A 1 38.24 -24.96 18.01
N THR A 2 37.47 -23.95 17.61
CA THR A 2 36.31 -23.99 16.68
C THR A 2 35.13 -24.94 16.96
N ARG A 3 34.15 -24.47 17.75
CA ARG A 3 32.73 -24.86 17.63
C ARG A 3 31.80 -23.64 17.54
N ILE A 4 32.27 -22.61 16.85
CA ILE A 4 31.46 -21.45 16.43
C ILE A 4 31.44 -21.53 14.91
N SER A 5 30.49 -22.25 14.31
CA SER A 5 30.35 -22.22 12.84
C SER A 5 28.95 -22.59 12.35
N SER A 6 28.23 -23.50 13.01
CA SER A 6 26.95 -23.97 12.45
C SER A 6 25.74 -23.08 12.76
N ILE A 7 25.74 -22.32 13.85
CA ILE A 7 24.59 -21.47 14.24
C ILE A 7 24.58 -20.13 13.47
N PHE A 8 25.76 -19.61 13.12
CA PHE A 8 25.88 -18.35 12.37
C PHE A 8 25.48 -18.51 10.90
N LEU A 9 25.69 -19.69 10.32
CA LEU A 9 25.31 -20.02 8.94
C LEU A 9 23.79 -20.17 8.75
N LEU A 10 23.03 -20.55 9.79
CA LEU A 10 21.56 -20.58 9.72
C LEU A 10 20.93 -19.18 9.74
N PHE A 11 21.60 -18.18 10.33
CA PHE A 11 21.10 -16.80 10.33
C PHE A 11 21.30 -16.09 8.98
N LEU A 12 22.31 -16.47 8.20
CA LEU A 12 22.59 -15.89 6.88
C LEU A 12 21.67 -16.41 5.77
N ALA A 13 21.03 -17.57 5.95
CA ALA A 13 20.06 -18.10 4.98
C ALA A 13 18.67 -17.46 5.05
N LEU A 14 18.36 -16.69 6.11
CA LEU A 14 17.12 -15.91 6.22
C LEU A 14 17.22 -14.53 5.55
N VAL A 15 18.40 -14.14 5.07
CA VAL A 15 18.62 -12.90 4.33
C VAL A 15 18.70 -13.23 2.84
N SER A 16 17.65 -13.86 2.30
CA SER A 16 17.57 -14.12 0.87
C SER A 16 16.27 -13.55 0.29
N CYS A 17 16.45 -12.55 -0.57
CA CYS A 17 15.54 -12.04 -1.59
C CYS A 17 14.12 -11.65 -1.17
N SER A 18 13.96 -10.45 -0.61
CA SER A 18 12.74 -9.64 -0.88
C SER A 18 13.03 -8.73 -2.07
N GLY A 19 12.93 -9.29 -3.27
CA GLY A 19 12.79 -8.51 -4.49
C GLY A 19 11.41 -7.85 -4.49
N THR A 20 11.29 -6.65 -3.93
CA THR A 20 10.06 -5.87 -4.00
C THR A 20 10.33 -4.65 -4.87
N LYS A 21 9.60 -4.53 -5.98
CA LYS A 21 9.55 -3.34 -6.85
C LYS A 21 8.86 -2.16 -6.13
N ALA A 22 9.26 -1.90 -4.89
CA ALA A 22 8.78 -0.77 -4.13
C ALA A 22 9.55 0.48 -4.58
N PHE A 23 8.84 1.57 -4.81
CA PHE A 23 9.36 2.85 -5.28
C PHE A 23 9.96 2.81 -6.70
N VAL A 24 9.60 1.82 -7.52
CA VAL A 24 9.98 1.80 -8.93
C VAL A 24 8.88 2.43 -9.75
N VAL A 25 9.21 3.48 -10.50
CA VAL A 25 8.28 4.10 -11.46
C VAL A 25 8.24 3.21 -12.69
N THR A 26 7.10 2.60 -12.95
CA THR A 26 6.91 1.75 -14.14
C THR A 26 6.15 2.54 -15.20
N PRO A 27 6.75 2.79 -16.38
CA PRO A 27 6.00 3.31 -17.51
C PRO A 27 5.10 2.17 -18.04
N GLU A 28 3.79 2.40 -18.08
CA GLU A 28 2.88 1.42 -18.68
C GLU A 28 2.94 1.51 -20.21
N PRO A 29 3.12 0.38 -20.94
CA PRO A 29 3.46 0.38 -22.36
C PRO A 29 2.33 0.82 -23.30
N THR A 30 1.12 1.09 -22.79
CA THR A 30 -0.06 1.44 -23.60
C THR A 30 -0.76 2.73 -23.15
N LEU A 31 -0.33 3.34 -22.04
CA LEU A 31 -0.94 4.55 -21.46
C LEU A 31 0.14 5.60 -21.22
N GLU A 32 -0.18 6.86 -21.49
CA GLU A 32 0.65 8.02 -21.17
C GLU A 32 0.68 8.26 -19.64
N GLN A 33 1.00 7.23 -18.84
CA GLN A 33 0.84 7.23 -17.39
C GLN A 33 2.07 6.64 -16.70
N GLN A 34 2.58 7.35 -15.70
CA GLN A 34 3.64 6.87 -14.81
C GLN A 34 3.02 6.37 -13.51
N THR A 35 3.36 5.17 -13.08
CA THR A 35 2.85 4.60 -11.82
C THR A 35 4.00 4.31 -10.86
N ALA A 36 3.80 4.62 -9.58
CA ALA A 36 4.72 4.27 -8.50
C ALA A 36 3.95 3.61 -7.35
N ILE A 37 4.54 2.59 -6.72
CA ILE A 37 3.89 1.80 -5.66
C ILE A 37 4.80 1.79 -4.42
N SER A 38 4.21 1.99 -3.24
CA SER A 38 4.94 1.93 -1.97
C SER A 38 5.13 0.51 -1.47
N LYS A 39 5.93 0.34 -0.41
CA LYS A 39 5.95 -0.92 0.36
C LYS A 39 4.59 -1.17 1.03
N ASP A 40 4.30 -2.44 1.24
CA ASP A 40 3.11 -2.94 1.91
C ASP A 40 3.24 -2.96 3.44
N ILE A 41 2.11 -2.78 4.10
CA ILE A 41 1.95 -2.85 5.56
C ILE A 41 0.84 -3.84 5.85
N CYS A 42 1.22 -4.99 6.38
CA CYS A 42 0.27 -6.04 6.75
C CYS A 42 -0.19 -5.91 8.20
N MET A 43 -1.50 -6.08 8.39
CA MET A 43 -2.19 -5.76 9.65
C MET A 43 -2.23 -6.93 10.65
N GLN A 44 -2.01 -8.18 10.23
CA GLN A 44 -2.00 -9.30 11.17
C GLN A 44 -0.68 -10.06 11.15
N LYS A 45 -0.15 -10.37 12.34
CA LYS A 45 0.83 -11.45 12.52
C LYS A 45 0.06 -12.73 12.74
N TYR A 46 0.07 -13.64 11.76
CA TYR A 46 -0.53 -14.96 11.90
C TYR A 46 0.54 -16.03 12.10
N LEU A 47 0.29 -16.98 13.01
CA LEU A 47 1.08 -18.19 13.23
C LEU A 47 1.17 -19.03 11.95
N TRP A 48 2.32 -19.65 11.69
CA TRP A 48 2.72 -20.30 10.43
C TRP A 48 1.80 -21.37 9.78
N VAL A 49 0.60 -21.67 10.31
CA VAL A 49 -0.12 -22.92 10.02
C VAL A 49 -1.31 -22.77 9.04
N PHE A 50 -1.80 -21.56 8.74
CA PHE A 50 -2.92 -21.39 7.78
C PHE A 50 -2.54 -20.45 6.62
N PRO A 51 -2.75 -20.86 5.35
CA PRO A 51 -2.36 -20.11 4.15
C PRO A 51 -3.36 -19.01 3.76
N GLY A 52 -3.91 -18.28 4.73
CA GLY A 52 -4.72 -17.08 4.47
C GLY A 52 -3.80 -15.89 4.19
N LYS A 53 -3.89 -15.28 3.00
CA LYS A 53 -3.19 -14.01 2.72
C LYS A 53 -3.71 -12.92 3.66
N ARG A 54 -2.78 -12.27 4.37
CA ARG A 54 -3.06 -11.26 5.40
C ARG A 54 -3.60 -9.98 4.74
N PRO A 55 -4.51 -9.24 5.39
CA PRO A 55 -4.89 -7.93 4.91
C PRO A 55 -3.66 -7.01 4.95
N CYS A 56 -3.29 -6.48 3.79
CA CYS A 56 -2.16 -5.57 3.64
C CYS A 56 -2.60 -4.30 2.91
N VAL A 57 -1.96 -3.19 3.24
CA VAL A 57 -2.19 -1.90 2.57
C VAL A 57 -0.92 -1.33 2.02
N TYR A 58 -1.05 -0.63 0.90
CA TYR A 58 0.02 0.13 0.29
C TYR A 58 -0.56 1.29 -0.51
N PHE A 59 0.31 2.23 -0.86
CA PHE A 59 -0.05 3.38 -1.66
C PHE A 59 0.35 3.17 -3.11
N LYS A 60 -0.48 3.68 -4.02
CA LYS A 60 -0.17 3.83 -5.45
C LYS A 60 -0.29 5.30 -5.80
N ALA A 61 0.68 5.80 -6.56
CA ALA A 61 0.60 7.12 -7.17
C ALA A 61 0.61 6.95 -8.68
N GLU A 62 -0.21 7.73 -9.35
CA GLU A 62 -0.31 7.75 -10.80
C GLU A 62 -0.18 9.18 -11.29
N ARG A 63 0.73 9.41 -12.23
CA ARG A 63 0.87 10.68 -12.92
C ARG A 63 0.41 10.54 -14.35
N ASP A 64 -0.51 11.42 -14.74
CA ASP A 64 -0.90 11.60 -16.13
C ASP A 64 0.17 12.44 -16.85
N ASN A 65 0.76 11.91 -17.92
CA ASN A 65 1.78 12.62 -18.69
C ASN A 65 1.20 13.76 -19.54
N GLY A 66 -0.09 13.74 -19.88
CA GLY A 66 -0.75 14.82 -20.61
C GLY A 66 -0.87 16.07 -19.75
N THR A 67 -1.59 15.93 -18.63
CA THR A 67 -1.89 17.05 -17.71
C THR A 67 -0.77 17.32 -16.70
N GLY A 68 0.06 16.32 -16.37
CA GLY A 68 1.02 16.39 -15.26
C GLY A 68 0.38 16.19 -13.89
N ALA A 69 -0.94 15.97 -13.82
CA ALA A 69 -1.64 15.78 -12.56
C ALA A 69 -1.28 14.44 -11.92
N VAL A 70 -1.04 14.46 -10.61
CA VAL A 70 -0.74 13.27 -9.81
C VAL A 70 -1.95 12.90 -8.96
N THR A 71 -2.38 11.65 -9.06
CA THR A 71 -3.45 11.09 -8.24
C THR A 71 -2.87 10.03 -7.31
N TYR A 72 -3.32 10.03 -6.06
CA TYR A 72 -2.87 9.11 -5.02
C TYR A 72 -4.00 8.16 -4.64
N PHE A 73 -3.65 6.90 -4.39
CA PHE A 73 -4.57 5.84 -4.04
C PHE A 73 -4.05 5.04 -2.84
N LEU A 74 -4.98 4.58 -2.02
CA LEU A 74 -4.76 3.56 -1.01
C LEU A 74 -5.33 2.23 -1.54
N LEU A 75 -4.48 1.22 -1.60
CA LEU A 75 -4.84 -0.13 -2.01
C LEU A 75 -4.93 -1.00 -0.76
N TYR A 76 -6.06 -1.69 -0.62
CA TYR A 76 -6.32 -2.65 0.45
C TYR A 76 -6.44 -4.04 -0.17
N GLU A 77 -5.46 -4.88 0.10
CA GLU A 77 -5.36 -6.23 -0.43
C GLU A 77 -5.80 -7.26 0.61
N ILE A 78 -6.68 -8.18 0.21
CA ILE A 78 -7.17 -9.29 1.03
C ILE A 78 -7.12 -10.61 0.28
N GLY A 79 -7.02 -11.71 1.05
CA GLY A 79 -7.19 -13.05 0.52
C GLY A 79 -8.59 -13.26 -0.07
N THR A 80 -8.68 -14.14 -1.06
CA THR A 80 -9.91 -14.49 -1.80
C THR A 80 -10.82 -15.47 -1.06
N PHE A 81 -10.35 -16.09 0.03
CA PHE A 81 -11.14 -17.06 0.78
C PHE A 81 -12.14 -16.36 1.70
N ASP A 82 -13.43 -16.61 1.45
CA ASP A 82 -14.57 -16.23 2.31
C ASP A 82 -14.74 -14.72 2.58
N VAL A 83 -14.48 -13.90 1.55
CA VAL A 83 -14.67 -12.45 1.60
C VAL A 83 -15.91 -12.02 0.83
N ASP A 84 -16.89 -11.46 1.54
CA ASP A 84 -18.06 -10.81 0.96
C ASP A 84 -17.67 -9.64 0.05
N ILE A 85 -18.61 -9.23 -0.83
CA ILE A 85 -18.39 -8.16 -1.81
C ILE A 85 -17.85 -6.89 -1.12
N PRO A 86 -16.65 -6.41 -1.47
CA PRO A 86 -16.05 -5.23 -0.87
C PRO A 86 -16.85 -3.97 -1.20
N ILE A 87 -17.24 -3.23 -0.15
CA ILE A 87 -17.95 -1.96 -0.26
C ILE A 87 -16.96 -0.81 -0.36
N GLY A 88 -15.99 -0.74 0.55
CA GLY A 88 -15.02 0.35 0.56
C GLY A 88 -14.03 0.30 1.73
N VAL A 89 -13.17 1.31 1.76
CA VAL A 89 -12.14 1.52 2.78
C VAL A 89 -12.31 2.91 3.38
N SER A 90 -12.15 3.01 4.70
CA SER A 90 -12.18 4.28 5.43
C SER A 90 -10.94 4.41 6.32
N LEU A 91 -10.52 5.64 6.57
CA LEU A 91 -9.42 5.96 7.48
C LEU A 91 -9.94 6.72 8.68
N LYS A 92 -9.58 6.30 9.88
CA LYS A 92 -9.68 7.14 11.08
C LYS A 92 -8.33 7.80 11.30
N LEU A 93 -8.29 9.13 11.27
CA LEU A 93 -7.09 9.91 11.58
C LEU A 93 -7.38 10.68 12.88
N GLY A 94 -6.72 10.28 13.97
CA GLY A 94 -7.07 10.75 15.31
C GLY A 94 -8.50 10.34 15.67
N ASP A 95 -9.38 11.32 15.81
CA ASP A 95 -10.80 11.12 16.13
C ASP A 95 -11.75 11.27 14.93
N THR A 96 -11.23 11.60 13.75
CA THR A 96 -12.06 11.87 12.56
C THR A 96 -12.03 10.70 11.58
N TRP A 97 -13.21 10.32 11.08
CA TRP A 97 -13.38 9.31 10.04
C TRP A 97 -13.45 9.94 8.64
N TYR A 98 -12.70 9.36 7.71
CA TYR A 98 -12.65 9.72 6.30
C TYR A 98 -13.04 8.50 5.47
N ASN A 99 -14.20 8.55 4.81
CA ASN A 99 -14.63 7.52 3.88
C ASN A 99 -13.92 7.74 2.54
N LEU A 100 -13.10 6.79 2.12
CA LEU A 100 -12.38 6.92 0.87
C LEU A 100 -13.27 6.52 -0.30
N LYS A 101 -13.18 7.27 -1.39
CA LYS A 101 -13.91 6.95 -2.62
C LYS A 101 -13.28 5.72 -3.26
N LYS A 102 -13.99 4.59 -3.26
CA LYS A 102 -13.60 3.39 -4.02
C LYS A 102 -13.56 3.71 -5.52
N THR A 103 -12.45 3.42 -6.17
CA THR A 103 -12.25 3.65 -7.62
C THR A 103 -12.22 2.35 -8.41
N ASN A 104 -11.67 1.29 -7.84
CA ASN A 104 -11.61 -0.02 -8.49
C ASN A 104 -11.65 -1.16 -7.47
N THR A 105 -11.99 -2.36 -7.94
CA THR A 105 -11.80 -3.60 -7.21
C THR A 105 -11.27 -4.65 -8.19
N ASP A 106 -10.05 -5.14 -7.94
CA ASP A 106 -9.48 -6.27 -8.65
C ASP A 106 -9.84 -7.57 -7.92
N TYR A 107 -10.24 -8.60 -8.67
CA TYR A 107 -10.69 -9.91 -8.18
C TYR A 107 -9.84 -11.04 -8.79
N SER A 108 -8.52 -10.88 -8.76
CA SER A 108 -7.57 -11.89 -9.24
C SER A 108 -7.27 -12.92 -8.14
N ASP A 109 -5.99 -13.25 -7.91
CA ASP A 109 -5.58 -14.18 -6.84
C ASP A 109 -5.82 -13.59 -5.44
N THR A 110 -5.86 -12.27 -5.34
CA THR A 110 -6.26 -11.48 -4.19
C THR A 110 -7.29 -10.46 -4.60
N ILE A 111 -8.13 -10.06 -3.63
CA ILE A 111 -9.03 -8.94 -3.84
C ILE A 111 -8.28 -7.66 -3.47
N VAL A 112 -8.17 -6.73 -4.40
CA VAL A 112 -7.52 -5.43 -4.17
C VAL A 112 -8.54 -4.32 -4.33
N VAL A 113 -8.89 -3.68 -3.22
CA VAL A 113 -9.77 -2.51 -3.22
C VAL A 113 -8.92 -1.26 -3.37
N THR A 114 -9.08 -0.56 -4.49
CA THR A 114 -8.40 0.71 -4.74
C THR A 114 -9.31 1.87 -4.34
N SER A 115 -8.81 2.76 -3.50
CA SER A 115 -9.54 3.94 -3.04
C SER A 115 -8.73 5.21 -3.25
N ALA A 116 -9.34 6.26 -3.78
CA ALA A 116 -8.66 7.53 -4.02
C ALA A 116 -8.41 8.30 -2.72
N LEU A 117 -7.22 8.89 -2.61
CA LEU A 117 -6.85 9.83 -1.55
C LEU A 117 -6.97 11.25 -2.08
N THR A 118 -7.75 12.08 -1.39
CA THR A 118 -7.88 13.49 -1.73
C THR A 118 -6.70 14.29 -1.18
N GLN A 119 -6.41 15.44 -1.81
CA GLN A 119 -5.36 16.35 -1.34
C GLN A 119 -5.56 16.81 0.11
N GLU A 120 -6.80 16.83 0.59
CA GLU A 120 -7.14 17.13 1.99
C GLU A 120 -6.65 16.06 2.98
N ILE A 121 -6.67 14.78 2.58
CA ILE A 121 -6.34 13.65 3.46
C ILE A 121 -4.82 13.43 3.54
N LEU A 122 -4.09 13.71 2.46
CA LEU A 122 -2.63 13.51 2.38
C LEU A 122 -1.84 14.14 3.54
N PRO A 123 -1.97 15.45 3.86
CA PRO A 123 -1.24 16.05 4.98
C PRO A 123 -1.69 15.47 6.32
N LYS A 124 -2.99 15.19 6.47
CA LYS A 124 -3.57 14.63 7.70
C LYS A 124 -2.98 13.25 8.02
N ILE A 125 -2.68 12.42 7.01
CA ILE A 125 -1.99 11.15 7.24
C ILE A 125 -0.60 11.38 7.85
N GLY A 126 0.15 12.37 7.36
CA GLY A 126 1.49 12.71 7.84
C GLY A 126 1.53 13.27 9.27
N GLU A 127 0.46 13.91 9.72
CA GLU A 127 0.39 14.58 11.02
C GLU A 127 -0.18 13.70 12.14
N ASN A 128 -1.04 12.73 11.80
CA ASN A 128 -1.77 11.95 12.80
C ASN A 128 -0.95 10.76 13.33
N GLN A 129 -0.81 10.68 14.66
CA GLN A 129 -0.09 9.58 15.33
C GLN A 129 -0.96 8.33 15.56
N SER A 130 -2.28 8.48 15.43
CA SER A 130 -3.26 7.40 15.56
C SER A 130 -3.99 7.23 14.24
N ILE A 131 -3.80 6.08 13.61
CA ILE A 131 -4.40 5.75 12.31
C ILE A 131 -5.12 4.41 12.44
N THR A 132 -6.42 4.41 12.18
CA THR A 132 -7.21 3.19 12.00
C THR A 132 -7.54 3.02 10.52
N ILE A 133 -7.36 1.83 9.99
CA ILE A 133 -7.83 1.45 8.66
C ILE A 133 -9.07 0.60 8.84
N SER A 134 -10.16 0.98 8.19
CA SER A 134 -11.43 0.27 8.24
C SER A 134 -11.76 -0.28 6.87
N TYR A 135 -12.02 -1.58 6.80
CA TYR A 135 -12.49 -2.26 5.61
C TYR A 135 -13.94 -2.66 5.81
N THR A 136 -14.80 -2.37 4.83
CA THR A 136 -16.22 -2.73 4.88
C THR A 136 -16.58 -3.62 3.70
N ASN A 137 -17.20 -4.76 3.99
CA ASN A 137 -17.85 -5.63 3.01
C ASN A 137 -19.37 -5.68 3.28
N ARG A 138 -20.12 -6.52 2.56
CA ARG A 138 -21.59 -6.63 2.75
C ARG A 138 -22.02 -7.15 4.12
N LYS A 139 -21.17 -7.86 4.83
CA LYS A 139 -21.50 -8.55 6.08
C LYS A 139 -21.05 -7.76 7.30
N GLU A 140 -19.88 -7.13 7.23
CA GLU A 140 -19.25 -6.50 8.39
C GLU A 140 -18.25 -5.39 8.01
N THR A 141 -17.89 -4.61 9.03
CA THR A 141 -16.83 -3.61 9.00
C THR A 141 -15.72 -4.03 9.96
N ILE A 142 -14.52 -4.22 9.43
CA ILE A 142 -13.33 -4.61 10.17
C ILE A 142 -12.47 -3.37 10.39
N ASN A 143 -12.24 -3.02 11.66
CA ASN A 143 -11.40 -1.89 12.04
C ASN A 143 -10.04 -2.38 12.54
N TYR A 144 -8.97 -1.86 11.93
CA TYR A 144 -7.61 -2.18 12.31
C TYR A 144 -6.84 -0.92 12.72
N GLN A 145 -6.51 -0.83 14.01
CA GLN A 145 -5.65 0.23 14.53
C GLN A 145 -4.19 -0.11 14.21
N LEU A 146 -3.51 0.78 13.49
CA LEU A 146 -2.07 0.65 13.26
C LEU A 146 -1.31 0.79 14.58
N SER A 147 -0.36 -0.11 14.80
CA SER A 147 0.65 0.06 15.85
C SER A 147 1.57 1.25 15.53
N SER A 148 2.29 1.77 16.52
CA SER A 148 3.18 2.92 16.34
C SER A 148 4.21 2.73 15.22
N SER A 149 4.78 1.53 15.08
CA SER A 149 5.72 1.20 14.01
C SER A 149 5.05 1.12 12.64
N GLN A 150 3.83 0.60 12.56
CA GLN A 150 3.04 0.58 11.32
C GLN A 150 2.59 1.98 10.93
N THR A 151 2.19 2.84 11.87
CA THR A 151 1.86 4.24 11.62
C THR A 151 3.06 4.98 11.04
N ALA A 152 4.24 4.85 11.67
CA ALA A 152 5.46 5.47 11.16
C ALA A 152 5.84 4.95 9.75
N ALA A 153 5.68 3.65 9.51
CA ALA A 153 5.90 3.06 8.18
C ALA A 153 4.88 3.57 7.16
N PHE A 154 3.62 3.71 7.53
CA PHE A 154 2.53 4.21 6.67
C PHE A 154 2.81 5.64 6.22
N GLN A 155 3.17 6.52 7.17
CA GLN A 155 3.57 7.90 6.90
C GLN A 155 4.85 7.99 6.06
N THR A 156 5.85 7.17 6.37
CA THR A 156 7.11 7.12 5.63
C THR A 156 6.89 6.64 4.20
N ASN A 157 6.03 5.65 4.00
CA ASN A 157 5.71 5.11 2.67
C ASN A 157 4.98 6.16 1.81
N LEU A 158 4.02 6.88 2.39
CA LEU A 158 3.32 7.96 1.69
C LEU A 158 4.26 9.10 1.30
N SER A 159 5.05 9.60 2.27
CA SER A 159 5.98 10.71 2.01
C SER A 159 7.07 10.36 1.00
N LYS A 160 7.60 9.13 1.04
CA LYS A 160 8.53 8.63 0.01
C LYS A 160 7.87 8.52 -1.35
N LEU A 161 6.65 8.00 -1.41
CA LEU A 161 5.92 7.86 -2.67
C LEU A 161 5.66 9.22 -3.32
N ILE A 162 5.22 10.22 -2.53
CA ILE A 162 5.03 11.60 -2.99
C ILE A 162 6.34 12.15 -3.57
N ARG A 163 7.44 12.04 -2.82
CA ARG A 163 8.75 12.53 -3.30
C ARG A 163 9.21 11.85 -4.57
N VAL A 164 9.07 10.53 -4.67
CA VAL A 164 9.49 9.76 -5.85
C VAL A 164 8.69 10.20 -7.07
N ILE A 165 7.35 10.16 -6.99
CA ILE A 165 6.52 10.51 -8.14
C ILE A 165 6.70 11.99 -8.52
N GLU A 166 6.89 12.88 -7.56
CA GLU A 166 7.12 14.31 -7.83
C GLU A 166 8.49 14.58 -8.47
N SER A 167 9.53 13.85 -8.05
CA SER A 167 10.91 14.03 -8.54
C SER A 167 11.13 13.55 -9.97
N GLU A 168 10.29 12.66 -10.47
CA GLU A 168 10.37 12.21 -11.86
C GLU A 168 10.04 13.35 -12.82
N PRO A 169 10.82 13.59 -13.88
CA PRO A 169 10.51 14.61 -14.88
C PRO A 169 9.27 14.19 -15.69
N LYS A 170 8.48 15.19 -16.14
CA LYS A 170 7.38 14.96 -17.09
C LYS A 170 7.93 14.28 -18.35
N LEU A 171 7.39 13.12 -18.71
CA LEU A 171 7.74 12.47 -19.97
C LEU A 171 7.16 13.30 -21.12
N ASN A 172 8.03 13.97 -21.88
CA ASN A 172 7.66 14.61 -23.13
C ASN A 172 7.53 13.53 -24.21
N ILE A 173 6.30 13.05 -24.42
CA ILE A 173 5.99 12.19 -25.56
C ILE A 173 5.93 13.10 -26.79
N ASN A 174 7.01 13.13 -27.57
CA ASN A 174 7.01 13.79 -28.88
C ASN A 174 6.04 13.03 -29.80
N LYS A 175 4.82 13.54 -29.98
CA LYS A 175 3.89 13.08 -31.02
C LYS A 175 4.46 13.52 -32.37
N ARG A 176 4.97 12.56 -33.16
CA ARG A 176 5.27 12.75 -34.58
C ARG A 176 3.99 12.62 -35.40
#